data_AF-A0A2G9NXY8-F1
#
_entry.id   AF-A0A2G9NXY8-F1
#
_cell.length_a   1.000
_cell.length_b   1.000
_cell.length_c   1.000
_cell.angle_alpha   90.00
_cell.angle_beta   90.00
_cell.angle_gamma   90.00
#
_symmetry.space_group_name_H-M   'P 1'
#
loop_
_entity.id
_entity.type
_entity.pdbx_description
1 polymer ?
#
loop_
_entity_poly.entity_id
_entity_poly.type
_entity_poly.pdbx_seq_one_letter_code
_entity_poly.pdbx_strand_id
1 'polypeptide(L)'
;VYNSEIIKTIHGELRNTNIPIVLDPIIKSTTGGLLIKKTAIKDFKKFLIPLATVITPNKCEAEFLSQIKINSKKSLLKAAQKIQKMGAKNIVITGAEIKDERISDFILEEKTQYMISGKIIPKTNHGSGCNYSSSLLVSLANGKTLKESVKFSKQFTYNSIKNAKNIGRGIEITQIKNTDPIQTELTNGINKFIRIKDIYKKIPECQTNFVFSKTNPKSIKDVLGISGRIVKTGNKVRRVG
;
A
#
# COMPACT_ATOMS: atom_id res chain seq x y z
N VAL A 1 15.57 -5.83 -6.53
CA VAL A 1 16.12 -6.50 -7.72
C VAL A 1 17.64 -6.39 -7.69
N TYR A 2 18.39 -7.48 -7.77
CA TYR A 2 19.81 -7.51 -7.38
C TYR A 2 20.83 -7.23 -8.50
N ASN A 3 20.63 -7.81 -9.70
CA ASN A 3 21.59 -7.78 -10.81
C ASN A 3 20.93 -7.37 -12.15
N SER A 4 21.76 -7.15 -13.18
CA SER A 4 21.34 -6.72 -14.53
C SER A 4 20.46 -7.75 -15.24
N GLU A 5 20.78 -9.04 -15.08
CA GLU A 5 20.05 -10.14 -15.71
C GLU A 5 18.59 -10.17 -15.27
N ILE A 6 18.34 -10.19 -13.95
CA ILE A 6 16.98 -10.15 -13.39
C ILE A 6 16.23 -8.89 -13.84
N ILE A 7 16.91 -7.74 -13.89
CA ILE A 7 16.30 -6.48 -14.35
C ILE A 7 15.83 -6.59 -15.80
N LYS A 8 16.66 -7.13 -16.69
CA LYS A 8 16.34 -7.29 -18.11
C LYS A 8 15.23 -8.31 -18.33
N THR A 9 15.23 -9.41 -17.57
CA THR A 9 14.15 -10.41 -17.59
C THR A 9 12.82 -9.77 -17.17
N ILE A 10 12.78 -9.08 -16.03
CA ILE A 10 11.57 -8.38 -15.55
C ILE A 10 11.09 -7.36 -16.59
N HIS A 11 12.00 -6.57 -17.16
CA HIS A 11 11.64 -5.61 -18.20
C HIS A 11 11.08 -6.29 -19.46
N GLY A 12 11.65 -7.43 -19.87
CA GLY A 12 11.17 -8.22 -21.01
C GLY A 12 9.71 -8.67 -20.84
N GLU A 13 9.36 -9.14 -19.65
CA GLU A 13 8.01 -9.60 -19.30
C GLU A 13 7.01 -8.45 -19.15
N LEU A 14 7.41 -7.35 -18.51
CA LEU A 14 6.47 -6.29 -18.12
C LEU A 14 6.28 -5.19 -19.16
N ARG A 15 7.24 -4.97 -20.08
CA ARG A 15 7.23 -3.80 -21.00
C ARG A 15 6.00 -3.67 -21.89
N ASN A 16 5.32 -4.78 -22.19
CA ASN A 16 4.15 -4.82 -23.07
C ASN A 16 2.84 -5.08 -22.31
N THR A 17 2.85 -4.95 -20.98
CA THR A 17 1.68 -5.17 -20.14
C THR A 17 0.95 -3.86 -19.86
N ASN A 18 -0.38 -3.92 -19.75
CA ASN A 18 -1.21 -2.77 -19.40
C ASN A 18 -1.77 -2.92 -17.98
N ILE A 19 -0.88 -3.10 -17.01
CA ILE A 19 -1.21 -3.25 -15.58
C ILE A 19 -0.50 -2.18 -14.76
N PRO A 20 -1.04 -1.77 -13.59
CA PRO A 20 -0.35 -0.84 -12.71
C PRO A 20 0.93 -1.48 -12.14
N ILE A 21 2.05 -0.77 -12.25
CA ILE A 21 3.35 -1.19 -11.73
C ILE A 21 3.76 -0.23 -10.60
N VAL A 22 3.89 -0.76 -9.39
CA VAL A 22 4.50 -0.07 -8.25
C VAL A 22 5.94 -0.53 -8.11
N LEU A 23 6.89 0.38 -8.29
CA LEU A 23 8.31 0.11 -8.18
C LEU A 23 8.84 0.63 -6.83
N ASP A 24 9.27 -0.29 -5.98
CA ASP A 24 9.93 0.02 -4.70
C ASP A 24 11.46 -0.09 -4.87
N PRO A 25 12.20 1.03 -5.00
CA PRO A 25 13.61 1.03 -5.33
C PRO A 25 14.45 0.77 -4.08
N ILE A 26 14.35 -0.44 -3.53
CA ILE A 26 15.14 -0.90 -2.38
C ILE A 26 16.62 -0.96 -2.80
N ILE A 27 17.34 0.14 -2.58
CA ILE A 27 18.74 0.31 -3.03
C ILE A 27 19.71 0.17 -1.85
N LYS A 28 19.28 0.55 -0.65
CA LYS A 28 20.12 0.52 0.56
C LYS A 28 19.38 -0.21 1.68
N SER A 29 20.09 -1.11 2.36
CA SER A 29 19.59 -1.77 3.56
C SER A 29 19.40 -0.74 4.68
N THR A 30 18.46 -1.03 5.58
CA THR A 30 18.32 -0.34 6.88
C THR A 30 19.65 -0.35 7.67
N THR A 31 20.52 -1.34 7.43
CA THR A 31 21.86 -1.49 8.05
C THR A 31 22.99 -0.81 7.26
N GLY A 32 22.70 -0.12 6.15
CA GLY A 32 23.66 0.75 5.48
C GLY A 32 24.36 0.17 4.24
N GLY A 33 24.17 -1.11 3.91
CA GLY A 33 24.74 -1.75 2.72
C GLY A 33 23.95 -1.50 1.42
N LEU A 34 24.64 -1.45 0.28
CA LEU A 34 24.00 -1.46 -1.04
C LEU A 34 23.40 -2.84 -1.31
N LEU A 35 22.11 -2.88 -1.64
CA LEU A 35 21.38 -4.12 -1.93
C LEU A 35 21.34 -4.45 -3.43
N ILE A 36 21.81 -3.53 -4.28
CA ILE A 36 21.91 -3.72 -5.72
C ILE A 36 23.38 -3.64 -6.15
N LYS A 37 23.81 -4.52 -7.06
CA LYS A 37 25.15 -4.44 -7.65
C LYS A 37 25.30 -3.08 -8.34
N LYS A 38 26.42 -2.38 -8.12
CA LYS A 38 26.68 -1.06 -8.73
C LYS A 38 26.49 -1.06 -10.25
N THR A 39 26.90 -2.15 -10.92
CA THR A 39 26.74 -2.35 -12.36
C THR A 39 25.26 -2.43 -12.80
N ALA A 40 24.37 -2.89 -11.93
CA ALA A 40 22.94 -3.04 -12.20
C ALA A 40 22.14 -1.73 -12.00
N ILE A 41 22.72 -0.69 -11.39
CA ILE A 41 22.02 0.58 -11.12
C ILE A 41 21.69 1.32 -12.42
N LYS A 42 22.61 1.28 -13.40
CA LYS A 42 22.38 1.86 -14.73
C LYS A 42 21.18 1.20 -15.41
N ASP A 43 21.13 -0.13 -15.35
CA ASP A 43 20.04 -0.91 -15.93
C ASP A 43 18.74 -0.73 -15.16
N PHE A 44 18.77 -0.60 -13.83
CA PHE A 44 17.59 -0.29 -13.03
C PHE A 44 16.94 1.02 -13.48
N LYS A 45 17.76 2.08 -13.61
CA LYS A 45 17.28 3.39 -14.07
C LYS A 45 16.79 3.36 -15.52
N LYS A 46 17.44 2.60 -16.38
CA LYS A 46 17.13 2.52 -17.81
C LYS A 46 15.91 1.66 -18.12
N PHE A 47 15.72 0.55 -17.41
CA PHE A 47 14.73 -0.48 -17.77
C PHE A 47 13.55 -0.55 -16.81
N LEU A 48 13.72 -0.35 -15.48
CA LEU A 48 12.61 -0.52 -14.54
C LEU A 48 11.88 0.79 -14.22
N ILE A 49 12.61 1.89 -14.02
CA ILE A 49 11.98 3.18 -13.69
C ILE A 49 10.96 3.62 -14.77
N PRO A 50 11.23 3.48 -16.09
CA PRO A 50 10.24 3.82 -17.12
C PRO A 50 8.95 3.00 -17.10
N LEU A 51 8.96 1.80 -16.53
CA LEU A 51 7.76 0.96 -16.42
C LEU A 51 6.86 1.38 -15.25
N ALA A 52 7.38 2.16 -14.30
CA ALA A 52 6.68 2.45 -13.06
C ALA A 52 5.48 3.37 -13.28
N THR A 53 4.28 2.86 -13.00
CA THR A 53 3.09 3.70 -12.78
C THR A 53 3.30 4.59 -11.56
N VAL A 54 3.89 4.02 -10.50
CA VAL A 54 4.32 4.75 -9.31
C VAL A 54 5.66 4.19 -8.85
N ILE A 55 6.61 5.07 -8.51
CA ILE A 55 7.83 4.69 -7.80
C ILE A 55 7.79 5.23 -6.37
N THR A 56 8.20 4.42 -5.38
CA THR A 56 8.04 4.72 -3.94
C THR A 56 9.37 4.87 -3.17
N PRO A 57 10.36 5.64 -3.64
CA PRO A 57 11.63 5.76 -2.91
C PRO A 57 11.42 6.40 -1.54
N ASN A 58 12.18 5.98 -0.54
CA ASN A 58 12.35 6.80 0.66
C ASN A 58 13.25 8.02 0.36
N LYS A 59 13.39 8.94 1.32
CA LYS A 59 14.25 10.13 1.17
C LYS A 59 15.68 9.80 0.71
N CYS A 60 16.33 8.81 1.30
CA CYS A 60 17.71 8.44 0.97
C CYS A 60 17.83 7.83 -0.43
N GLU A 61 16.86 6.99 -0.82
CA GLU A 61 16.79 6.40 -2.17
C GLU A 61 16.50 7.47 -3.22
N ALA A 62 15.65 8.44 -2.90
CA ALA A 62 15.36 9.57 -3.78
C ALA A 62 16.61 10.43 -4.00
N GLU A 63 17.39 10.71 -2.94
CA GLU A 63 18.69 11.38 -3.03
C GLU A 63 19.66 10.58 -3.91
N PHE A 64 19.73 9.26 -3.72
CA PHE A 64 20.61 8.39 -4.48
C PHE A 64 20.23 8.31 -5.98
N LEU A 65 18.94 8.15 -6.28
CA LEU A 65 18.46 8.08 -7.66
C LEU A 65 18.67 9.41 -8.36
N SER A 66 18.24 10.51 -7.75
CA SER A 66 18.31 11.86 -8.33
C SER A 66 19.70 12.47 -8.31
N GLN A 67 20.62 12.00 -7.45
CA GLN A 67 21.91 12.67 -7.19
C GLN A 67 21.72 14.12 -6.71
N ILE A 68 20.65 14.37 -5.94
CA ILE A 68 20.31 15.68 -5.37
C ILE A 68 20.11 15.49 -3.86
N LYS A 69 20.80 16.27 -3.04
CA LYS A 69 20.59 16.26 -1.59
C LYS A 69 19.28 16.94 -1.23
N ILE A 70 18.42 16.29 -0.45
CA ILE A 70 17.09 16.77 -0.06
C ILE A 70 17.18 17.42 1.33
N ASN A 71 17.35 18.74 1.33
CA ASN A 71 17.45 19.60 2.50
C ASN A 71 16.37 20.71 2.56
N SER A 72 15.50 20.79 1.56
CA SER A 72 14.42 21.77 1.49
C SER A 72 13.28 21.27 0.60
N LYS A 73 12.12 21.93 0.67
CA LYS A 73 10.99 21.67 -0.25
C LYS A 73 11.39 21.84 -1.73
N LYS A 74 12.29 22.80 -2.03
CA LYS A 74 12.80 23.04 -3.39
C LYS A 74 13.67 21.89 -3.89
N SER A 75 14.59 21.38 -3.06
CA SER A 75 15.42 20.24 -3.44
C SER A 75 14.64 18.92 -3.49
N LEU A 76 13.61 18.77 -2.64
CA LEU A 76 12.66 17.65 -2.70
C LEU A 76 11.92 17.59 -4.05
N LEU A 77 11.33 18.71 -4.49
CA LEU A 77 10.67 18.79 -5.80
C LEU A 77 11.65 18.51 -6.95
N LYS A 78 12.85 19.11 -6.91
CA LYS A 78 13.87 18.85 -7.95
C LYS A 78 14.29 17.37 -8.01
N ALA A 79 14.44 16.72 -6.86
CA ALA A 79 14.74 15.29 -6.79
C ALA A 79 13.62 14.45 -7.41
N ALA A 80 12.37 14.71 -7.04
CA ALA A 80 11.20 14.03 -7.61
C ALA A 80 11.10 14.25 -9.13
N GLN A 81 11.23 15.49 -9.61
CA GLN A 81 11.22 15.81 -11.05
C GLN A 81 12.35 15.10 -11.80
N LYS A 82 13.53 14.99 -11.20
CA LYS A 82 14.65 14.27 -11.83
C LYS A 82 14.39 12.77 -11.94
N ILE A 83 13.72 12.16 -10.96
CA ILE A 83 13.28 10.76 -11.03
C ILE A 83 12.16 10.60 -12.06
N GLN A 84 11.19 11.53 -12.10
CA GLN A 84 10.11 11.53 -13.10
C GLN A 84 10.66 11.61 -14.53
N LYS A 85 11.70 12.43 -14.77
CA LYS A 85 12.42 12.50 -16.05
C LYS A 85 13.13 11.20 -16.45
N MET A 86 13.31 10.25 -15.54
CA MET A 86 13.80 8.90 -15.86
C MET A 86 12.70 7.98 -16.40
N GLY A 87 11.44 8.43 -16.44
CA GLY A 87 10.33 7.73 -17.08
C GLY A 87 9.21 7.26 -16.13
N ALA A 88 9.38 7.35 -14.82
CA ALA A 88 8.32 7.00 -13.88
C ALA A 88 7.15 8.00 -13.98
N LYS A 89 5.92 7.50 -14.10
CA LYS A 89 4.73 8.37 -14.29
C LYS A 89 4.44 9.22 -13.05
N ASN A 90 4.42 8.59 -11.88
CA ASN A 90 4.16 9.25 -10.60
C ASN A 90 5.24 8.92 -9.57
N ILE A 91 5.58 9.88 -8.72
CA ILE A 91 6.61 9.74 -7.69
C ILE A 91 5.97 9.89 -6.32
N VAL A 92 6.23 8.93 -5.42
CA VAL A 92 5.84 9.01 -4.01
C VAL A 92 7.11 8.89 -3.16
N ILE A 93 7.66 10.02 -2.73
CA ILE A 93 8.80 10.03 -1.81
C ILE A 93 8.27 9.80 -0.39
N THR A 94 8.49 8.60 0.14
CA THR A 94 8.00 8.22 1.47
C THR A 94 8.86 8.84 2.56
N GLY A 95 8.21 9.30 3.64
CA GLY A 95 8.91 9.91 4.78
C GLY A 95 9.78 11.12 4.41
N ALA A 96 9.32 11.94 3.44
CA ALA A 96 10.03 13.10 2.95
C ALA A 96 10.28 14.18 4.03
N GLU A 97 9.36 14.28 5.00
CA GLU A 97 9.42 15.21 6.12
C GLU A 97 8.90 14.56 7.41
N ILE A 98 9.57 14.82 8.53
CA ILE A 98 9.11 14.46 9.88
C ILE A 98 9.04 15.76 10.69
N LYS A 99 7.86 16.10 11.21
CA LYS A 99 7.61 17.30 12.01
C LYS A 99 6.42 17.06 12.94
N ASP A 100 6.49 17.53 14.18
CA ASP A 100 5.37 17.52 15.14
C ASP A 100 4.69 16.15 15.27
N GLU A 101 5.47 15.07 15.46
CA GLU A 101 4.99 13.66 15.53
C GLU A 101 4.25 13.16 14.28
N ARG A 102 4.46 13.84 13.15
CA ARG A 102 3.89 13.47 11.87
C ARG A 102 4.99 13.15 10.88
N ILE A 103 4.71 12.15 10.05
CA ILE A 103 5.53 11.78 8.90
C ILE A 103 4.75 12.06 7.62
N SER A 104 5.37 12.76 6.70
CA SER A 104 4.74 13.22 5.46
C SER A 104 5.39 12.57 4.25
N ASP A 105 4.56 12.05 3.36
CA ASP A 105 4.99 11.58 2.05
C ASP A 105 4.79 12.72 1.04
N PHE A 106 5.72 12.87 0.11
CA PHE A 106 5.63 13.84 -0.98
C PHE A 106 5.22 13.12 -2.26
N ILE A 107 4.23 13.67 -2.96
CA ILE A 107 3.66 13.08 -4.16
C ILE A 107 3.83 14.07 -5.31
N LEU A 108 4.31 13.57 -6.44
CA LEU A 108 4.36 14.27 -7.72
C LEU A 108 3.64 13.44 -8.77
N GLU A 109 2.50 13.95 -9.24
CA GLU A 109 1.71 13.44 -10.36
C GLU A 109 1.81 14.43 -11.50
N GLU A 110 2.20 14.01 -12.70
CA GLU A 110 2.29 14.87 -13.90
C GLU A 110 2.79 16.30 -13.60
N LYS A 111 1.87 17.26 -13.38
CA LYS A 111 2.15 18.66 -13.02
C LYS A 111 1.72 19.08 -11.60
N THR A 112 1.04 18.22 -10.86
CA THR A 112 0.56 18.48 -9.50
C THR A 112 1.47 17.85 -8.45
N GLN A 113 1.74 18.61 -7.39
CA GLN A 113 2.46 18.11 -6.23
C GLN A 113 1.67 18.38 -4.96
N TYR A 114 1.76 17.47 -4.00
CA TYR A 114 1.12 17.62 -2.70
C TYR A 114 1.78 16.73 -1.66
N MET A 115 1.42 16.92 -0.40
CA MET A 115 1.90 16.10 0.72
C MET A 115 0.74 15.37 1.37
N ILE A 116 0.99 14.13 1.80
CA ILE A 116 0.07 13.36 2.64
C ILE A 116 0.78 13.07 3.96
N SER A 117 0.27 13.66 5.02
CA SER A 117 0.80 13.50 6.38
C SER A 117 -0.03 12.53 7.20
N GLY A 118 0.64 11.76 8.05
CA GLY A 118 0.03 10.84 9.00
C GLY A 118 0.82 10.81 10.31
N LYS A 119 0.28 10.13 11.33
CA LYS A 119 0.99 9.93 12.60
C LYS A 119 2.24 9.09 12.37
N ILE A 120 3.33 9.41 13.08
CA ILE A 120 4.52 8.57 13.14
C ILE A 120 4.45 7.65 14.37
N ILE A 121 5.04 6.46 14.28
CA ILE A 121 5.38 5.65 15.45
C ILE A 121 6.91 5.63 15.47
N PRO A 122 7.57 6.22 16.48
CA PRO A 122 9.03 6.30 16.55
C PRO A 122 9.61 4.93 16.90
N LYS A 123 9.61 4.01 15.93
CA LYS A 123 9.95 2.61 16.13
C LYS A 123 10.69 2.04 14.93
N THR A 124 11.86 1.45 15.18
CA THR A 124 12.58 0.68 14.18
C THR A 124 11.86 -0.63 13.94
N ASN A 125 11.56 -0.94 12.68
CA ASN A 125 10.81 -2.11 12.28
C ASN A 125 11.29 -2.62 10.92
N HIS A 126 10.99 -3.87 10.62
CA HIS A 126 11.21 -4.48 9.31
C HIS A 126 9.88 -4.70 8.58
N GLY A 127 9.86 -4.41 7.27
CA GLY A 127 8.72 -4.67 6.39
C GLY A 127 7.75 -3.51 6.15
N SER A 128 7.90 -2.35 6.82
CA SER A 128 7.02 -1.20 6.59
C SER A 128 7.04 -0.69 5.14
N GLY A 129 8.20 -0.64 4.49
CA GLY A 129 8.33 -0.26 3.08
C GLY A 129 7.58 -1.22 2.15
N CYS A 130 7.82 -2.52 2.28
CA CYS A 130 7.12 -3.55 1.50
C CYS A 130 5.60 -3.53 1.72
N ASN A 131 5.15 -3.31 2.96
CA ASN A 131 3.73 -3.15 3.26
C ASN A 131 3.15 -1.91 2.58
N TYR A 132 3.88 -0.81 2.55
CA TYR A 132 3.47 0.42 1.88
C TYR A 132 3.30 0.22 0.38
N SER A 133 4.34 -0.30 -0.30
CA SER A 133 4.32 -0.52 -1.75
C SER A 133 3.27 -1.58 -2.15
N SER A 134 3.13 -2.67 -1.38
CA SER A 134 2.12 -3.71 -1.63
C SER A 134 0.69 -3.20 -1.45
N SER A 135 0.42 -2.49 -0.34
CA SER A 135 -0.91 -1.90 -0.11
C SER A 135 -1.25 -0.82 -1.13
N LEU A 136 -0.25 -0.10 -1.65
CA LEU A 136 -0.42 0.88 -2.71
C LEU A 136 -0.84 0.19 -4.00
N LEU A 137 -0.14 -0.87 -4.38
CA LEU A 137 -0.48 -1.67 -5.56
C LEU A 137 -1.91 -2.24 -5.47
N VAL A 138 -2.27 -2.85 -4.33
CA VAL A 138 -3.62 -3.37 -4.11
C VAL A 138 -4.68 -2.28 -4.24
N SER A 139 -4.42 -1.09 -3.69
CA SER A 139 -5.35 0.03 -3.78
C SER A 139 -5.52 0.52 -5.22
N LEU A 140 -4.42 0.66 -5.96
CA LEU A 140 -4.44 1.06 -7.38
C LEU A 140 -5.13 0.01 -8.26
N ALA A 141 -4.86 -1.27 -8.03
CA ALA A 141 -5.51 -2.38 -8.75
C ALA A 141 -7.03 -2.43 -8.51
N ASN A 142 -7.51 -1.89 -7.39
CA ASN A 142 -8.94 -1.72 -7.10
C ASN A 142 -9.55 -0.46 -7.72
N GLY A 143 -8.84 0.23 -8.62
CA GLY A 143 -9.33 1.40 -9.36
C GLY A 143 -9.36 2.70 -8.56
N LYS A 144 -8.70 2.75 -7.40
CA LYS A 144 -8.61 3.98 -6.60
C LYS A 144 -7.61 4.97 -7.19
N THR A 145 -7.83 6.26 -6.94
CA THR A 145 -6.88 7.31 -7.34
C THR A 145 -5.55 7.17 -6.60
N LEU A 146 -4.47 7.80 -7.10
CA LEU A 146 -3.18 7.77 -6.40
C LEU A 146 -3.27 8.38 -5.00
N LYS A 147 -3.97 9.51 -4.88
CA LYS A 147 -4.19 10.20 -3.59
C LYS A 147 -4.88 9.31 -2.56
N GLU A 148 -5.94 8.61 -2.96
CA GLU A 148 -6.63 7.64 -2.08
C GLU A 148 -5.73 6.46 -1.74
N SER A 149 -4.97 5.97 -2.72
CA SER A 149 -4.07 4.84 -2.55
C SER A 149 -2.94 5.15 -1.58
N VAL A 150 -2.31 6.32 -1.68
CA VAL A 150 -1.28 6.77 -0.74
C VAL A 150 -1.84 6.92 0.68
N LYS A 151 -3.05 7.51 0.83
CA LYS A 151 -3.71 7.59 2.14
C LYS A 151 -3.96 6.20 2.73
N PHE A 152 -4.48 5.29 1.93
CA PHE A 152 -4.72 3.90 2.32
C PHE A 152 -3.42 3.21 2.75
N SER A 153 -2.38 3.27 1.93
CA SER A 153 -1.07 2.65 2.21
C SER A 153 -0.42 3.20 3.46
N LYS A 154 -0.51 4.51 3.68
CA LYS A 154 0.03 5.15 4.88
C LYS A 154 -0.68 4.66 6.14
N GLN A 155 -2.02 4.59 6.11
CA GLN A 155 -2.80 4.07 7.23
C GLN A 155 -2.56 2.57 7.47
N PHE A 156 -2.48 1.79 6.39
CA PHE A 156 -2.18 0.37 6.44
C PHE A 156 -0.80 0.12 7.06
N THR A 157 0.21 0.86 6.60
CA THR A 157 1.57 0.78 7.11
C THR A 157 1.66 1.20 8.57
N TYR A 158 1.00 2.30 8.96
CA TYR A 158 0.91 2.72 10.36
C TYR A 158 0.33 1.61 11.25
N ASN A 159 -0.78 1.01 10.83
CA ASN A 159 -1.39 -0.12 11.54
C ASN A 159 -0.44 -1.32 11.59
N SER A 160 0.31 -1.59 10.52
CA SER A 160 1.27 -2.70 10.49
C SER A 160 2.43 -2.53 11.47
N ILE A 161 2.91 -1.29 11.64
CA ILE A 161 3.95 -0.92 12.60
C ILE A 161 3.40 -0.97 14.03
N LYS A 162 2.17 -0.48 14.24
CA LYS A 162 1.50 -0.52 15.55
C LYS A 162 1.38 -1.95 16.10
N ASN A 163 1.14 -2.92 15.21
CA ASN A 163 1.01 -4.32 15.59
C ASN A 163 2.31 -5.12 15.43
N ALA A 164 3.44 -4.45 15.18
CA ALA A 164 4.73 -5.13 15.02
C ALA A 164 5.03 -6.02 16.24
N LYS A 165 5.62 -7.18 15.97
CA LYS A 165 5.95 -8.19 16.96
C LYS A 165 7.43 -8.45 16.96
N ASN A 166 7.98 -8.71 18.14
CA ASN A 166 9.32 -9.23 18.25
C ASN A 166 9.31 -10.73 17.92
N ILE A 167 10.03 -11.11 16.86
CA ILE A 167 10.19 -12.51 16.45
C ILE A 167 11.68 -12.83 16.58
N GLY A 168 12.01 -13.62 17.61
CA GLY A 168 13.40 -13.90 17.95
C GLY A 168 14.12 -12.70 18.60
N ARG A 169 15.40 -12.51 18.24
CA ARG A 169 16.28 -11.47 18.82
C ARG A 169 16.56 -10.31 17.84
N GLY A 170 15.87 -10.27 16.72
CA GLY A 170 16.07 -9.29 15.66
C GLY A 170 15.28 -7.99 15.86
N ILE A 171 15.19 -7.20 14.80
CA ILE A 171 14.30 -6.03 14.74
C ILE A 171 12.85 -6.53 14.65
N GLU A 172 11.91 -5.82 15.27
CA GLU A 172 10.51 -6.18 15.20
C GLU A 172 9.97 -6.21 13.75
N ILE A 173 9.16 -7.21 13.48
CA ILE A 173 8.56 -7.44 12.17
C ILE A 173 7.14 -6.87 12.19
N THR A 174 6.85 -5.98 11.24
CA THR A 174 5.50 -5.43 11.05
C THR A 174 4.48 -6.56 10.85
N GLN A 175 3.31 -6.43 11.46
CA GLN A 175 2.25 -7.43 11.36
C GLN A 175 0.97 -6.77 10.89
N ILE A 176 0.32 -7.39 9.91
CA ILE A 176 -1.07 -7.08 9.64
C ILE A 176 -1.85 -7.69 10.80
N LYS A 177 -2.62 -6.87 11.53
CA LYS A 177 -3.46 -7.40 12.61
C LYS A 177 -4.30 -8.54 12.02
N ASN A 178 -4.26 -9.73 12.62
CA ASN A 178 -5.27 -10.74 12.33
C ASN A 178 -6.63 -10.04 12.45
N THR A 179 -7.42 -10.10 11.39
CA THR A 179 -8.83 -9.72 11.46
C THR A 179 -9.41 -10.43 12.67
N ASP A 180 -10.24 -9.72 13.44
CA ASP A 180 -10.95 -10.33 14.56
C ASP A 180 -11.55 -11.65 14.06
N PRO A 181 -11.27 -12.80 14.71
CA PRO A 181 -11.78 -14.09 14.23
C PRO A 181 -13.29 -14.06 14.05
N ILE A 182 -14.01 -13.32 14.90
CA ILE A 182 -15.45 -13.10 14.79
C ILE A 182 -15.80 -12.31 13.52
N GLN A 183 -15.06 -11.23 13.24
CA GLN A 183 -15.24 -10.44 12.02
C GLN A 183 -14.93 -11.26 10.76
N THR A 184 -13.94 -12.14 10.84
CA THR A 184 -13.53 -13.05 9.75
C THR A 184 -14.63 -14.08 9.49
N GLU A 185 -15.14 -14.70 10.55
CA GLU A 185 -16.25 -15.65 10.49
C GLU A 185 -17.50 -15.01 9.90
N LEU A 186 -17.89 -13.83 10.41
CA LEU A 186 -19.03 -13.08 9.90
C LEU A 186 -18.87 -12.71 8.42
N THR A 187 -17.68 -12.24 8.03
CA THR A 187 -17.36 -11.91 6.63
C THR A 187 -17.45 -13.16 5.74
N ASN A 188 -16.94 -14.30 6.20
CA ASN A 188 -17.04 -15.57 5.48
C ASN A 188 -18.50 -16.04 5.37
N GLY A 189 -19.29 -15.88 6.42
CA GLY A 189 -20.74 -16.16 6.42
C GLY A 189 -21.48 -15.31 5.37
N ILE A 190 -21.23 -14.00 5.34
CA ILE A 190 -21.80 -13.08 4.35
C ILE A 190 -21.38 -13.49 2.93
N ASN A 191 -20.10 -13.80 2.71
CA ASN A 191 -19.60 -14.20 1.39
C ASN A 191 -20.23 -15.52 0.91
N LYS A 192 -20.42 -16.49 1.80
CA LYS A 192 -21.15 -17.73 1.49
C LYS A 192 -22.61 -17.43 1.15
N PHE A 193 -23.28 -16.61 1.95
CA PHE A 193 -24.68 -16.21 1.74
C PHE A 193 -24.90 -15.55 0.38
N ILE A 194 -24.06 -14.57 0.02
CA ILE A 194 -24.15 -13.85 -1.27
C ILE A 194 -23.95 -14.79 -2.47
N ARG A 195 -23.26 -15.93 -2.29
CA ARG A 195 -23.01 -16.93 -3.33
C ARG A 195 -24.12 -17.98 -3.46
N ILE A 196 -25.11 -18.00 -2.56
CA ILE A 196 -26.25 -18.93 -2.68
C ILE A 196 -27.01 -18.62 -3.98
N LYS A 197 -27.29 -19.65 -4.77
CA LYS A 197 -28.02 -19.52 -6.03
C LYS A 197 -29.38 -18.86 -5.78
N ASP A 198 -29.72 -17.89 -6.61
CA ASP A 198 -30.98 -17.14 -6.55
C ASP A 198 -31.27 -16.41 -5.22
N ILE A 199 -30.25 -16.19 -4.38
CA ILE A 199 -30.45 -15.53 -3.08
C ILE A 199 -31.02 -14.12 -3.19
N TYR A 200 -30.82 -13.45 -4.33
CA TYR A 200 -31.40 -12.15 -4.65
C TYR A 200 -32.94 -12.14 -4.60
N LYS A 201 -33.60 -13.30 -4.78
CA LYS A 201 -35.07 -13.44 -4.65
C LYS A 201 -35.54 -13.37 -3.20
N LYS A 202 -34.62 -13.56 -2.24
CA LYS A 202 -34.90 -13.56 -0.79
C LYS A 202 -34.43 -12.29 -0.08
N ILE A 203 -33.79 -11.36 -0.80
CA ILE A 203 -33.42 -10.05 -0.24
C ILE A 203 -34.62 -9.09 -0.37
N PRO A 204 -35.16 -8.57 0.74
CA PRO A 204 -36.27 -7.61 0.71
C PRO A 204 -35.82 -6.24 0.16
N GLU A 205 -36.77 -5.43 -0.29
CA GLU A 205 -36.51 -4.07 -0.78
C GLU A 205 -35.87 -3.17 0.28
N CYS A 206 -36.24 -3.38 1.55
CA CYS A 206 -35.64 -2.71 2.71
C CYS A 206 -34.22 -3.21 3.04
N GLN A 207 -33.65 -4.09 2.21
CA GLN A 207 -32.28 -4.61 2.29
C GLN A 207 -32.07 -5.50 3.53
N THR A 208 -30.85 -6.01 3.72
CA THR A 208 -30.54 -6.91 4.83
C THR A 208 -29.22 -6.52 5.49
N ASN A 209 -29.10 -6.71 6.80
CA ASN A 209 -27.81 -6.65 7.49
C ASN A 209 -27.50 -8.02 8.12
N PHE A 210 -26.21 -8.32 8.27
CA PHE A 210 -25.73 -9.53 8.91
C PHE A 210 -24.98 -9.16 10.18
N VAL A 211 -25.34 -9.84 11.26
CA VAL A 211 -24.68 -9.73 12.55
C VAL A 211 -24.17 -11.11 12.95
N PHE A 212 -23.03 -11.13 13.63
CA PHE A 212 -22.57 -12.28 14.37
C PHE A 212 -23.12 -12.20 15.79
N SER A 213 -23.53 -13.33 16.33
CA SER A 213 -23.94 -13.48 17.72
C SER A 213 -23.37 -14.77 18.29
N LYS A 214 -22.96 -14.75 19.56
CA LYS A 214 -22.62 -15.98 20.29
C LYS A 214 -23.86 -16.85 20.46
N THR A 215 -23.68 -18.14 20.74
CA THR A 215 -24.78 -19.13 20.87
C THR A 215 -25.79 -18.83 21.98
N ASN A 216 -25.51 -17.88 22.88
CA ASN A 216 -26.45 -17.37 23.87
C ASN A 216 -26.05 -15.94 24.31
N PRO A 217 -26.41 -14.89 23.53
CA PRO A 217 -25.95 -13.54 23.79
C PRO A 217 -26.59 -12.98 25.07
N LYS A 218 -25.80 -12.39 25.97
CA LYS A 218 -26.30 -11.80 27.22
C LYS A 218 -26.46 -10.29 27.15
N SER A 219 -25.82 -9.66 26.16
CA SER A 219 -25.93 -8.22 25.93
C SER A 219 -25.58 -7.85 24.48
N ILE A 220 -25.83 -6.59 24.11
CA ILE A 220 -25.39 -6.04 22.81
C ILE A 220 -23.88 -6.11 22.58
N LYS A 221 -23.08 -6.27 23.65
CA LYS A 221 -21.62 -6.46 23.54
C LYS A 221 -21.23 -7.84 23.01
N ASP A 222 -22.16 -8.80 22.99
CA ASP A 222 -21.97 -10.14 22.42
C ASP A 222 -22.34 -10.24 20.94
N VAL A 223 -22.79 -9.13 20.34
CA VAL A 223 -23.20 -9.04 18.95
C VAL A 223 -22.23 -8.17 18.18
N LEU A 224 -21.67 -8.68 17.09
CA LEU A 224 -20.84 -7.91 16.17
C LEU A 224 -21.63 -7.64 14.89
N GLY A 225 -21.99 -6.39 14.66
CA GLY A 225 -22.52 -5.93 13.38
C GLY A 225 -21.40 -5.44 12.47
N ILE A 226 -21.57 -5.65 11.17
CA ILE A 226 -20.72 -5.02 10.16
C ILE A 226 -21.45 -3.81 9.59
N SER A 227 -20.73 -2.70 9.43
CA SER A 227 -21.26 -1.51 8.77
C SER A 227 -21.56 -1.79 7.30
N GLY A 228 -22.69 -1.27 6.82
CA GLY A 228 -23.21 -1.46 5.47
C GLY A 228 -24.48 -2.30 5.43
N ARG A 229 -24.95 -2.58 4.22
CA ARG A 229 -26.14 -3.39 3.93
C ARG A 229 -25.86 -4.34 2.77
N ILE A 230 -26.55 -5.45 2.78
CA ILE A 230 -26.64 -6.39 1.68
C ILE A 230 -27.87 -5.99 0.85
N VAL A 231 -27.63 -5.65 -0.42
CA VAL A 231 -28.64 -5.11 -1.32
C VAL A 231 -28.77 -5.95 -2.58
N LYS A 232 -29.98 -5.97 -3.12
CA LYS A 232 -30.29 -6.54 -4.43
C LYS A 232 -29.87 -5.54 -5.52
N THR A 233 -29.03 -6.00 -6.45
CA THR A 233 -28.65 -5.27 -7.66
C THR A 233 -29.01 -6.14 -8.88
N GLY A 234 -30.21 -5.96 -9.42
CA GLY A 234 -30.77 -6.85 -10.44
C GLY A 234 -30.89 -8.29 -9.93
N ASN A 235 -30.23 -9.23 -10.61
CA ASN A 235 -30.17 -10.65 -10.24
C ASN A 235 -28.93 -11.01 -9.39
N LYS A 236 -28.26 -10.02 -8.82
CA LYS A 236 -27.09 -10.21 -7.95
C LYS A 236 -27.35 -9.58 -6.59
N VAL A 237 -26.58 -10.04 -5.61
CA VAL A 237 -26.55 -9.46 -4.27
C VAL A 237 -25.16 -8.89 -4.02
N ARG A 238 -25.10 -7.70 -3.45
CA ARG A 238 -23.84 -7.02 -3.12
C ARG A 238 -23.90 -6.41 -1.73
N ARG A 239 -22.75 -6.32 -1.10
CA ARG A 239 -22.58 -5.48 0.09
C ARG A 239 -22.29 -4.05 -0.35
N VAL A 240 -22.97 -3.09 0.25
CA VAL A 240 -22.79 -1.64 0.05
C VAL A 240 -22.64 -0.95 1.39
N GLY A 241 -21.71 0.01 1.48
CA GLY A 241 -21.33 0.66 2.73
C GLY A 241 -20.16 -0.02 3.43
#